data_AF-A0A9E4RCJ4-F1
#
_entry.id   AF-A0A9E4RCJ4-F1
#
_cell.length_a   1.000
_cell.length_b   1.000
_cell.length_c   1.000
_cell.angle_alpha   90.00
_cell.angle_beta   90.00
_cell.angle_gamma   90.00
#
_symmetry.space_group_name_H-M   'P 1'
#
loop_
_entity.id
_entity.type
_entity.pdbx_description
1 polymer ?
#
loop_
_entity_poly.entity_id
_entity_poly.type
_entity_poly.pdbx_seq_one_letter_code
_entity_poly.pdbx_strand_id
1 'polypeptide(L)'
;MGTRSAAKAHRQSLERRLRNRSAKSATKTAIKKANDAILSGDLDAARDAVHEAVVSLDKAAQKGVLHHRNSARHKSRLQVKLNAAVAVRQVSGETTEAEAEAPKKRASASKRTSKK
;
A
#
# COMPACT_ATOMS: atom_id res chain seq x y z
N MET A 1 15.62 -38.27 -13.91
CA MET A 1 14.93 -37.29 -14.80
C MET A 1 13.47 -37.21 -14.39
N GLY A 2 12.98 -36.03 -14.00
CA GLY A 2 11.56 -35.87 -13.64
C GLY A 2 10.64 -36.15 -14.84
N THR A 3 9.39 -36.51 -14.58
CA THR A 3 8.36 -36.75 -15.61
C THR A 3 8.26 -35.55 -16.57
N ARG A 4 7.80 -35.77 -17.81
CA ARG A 4 7.67 -34.70 -18.82
C ARG A 4 6.85 -33.49 -18.31
N SER A 5 5.84 -33.73 -17.47
CA SER A 5 5.04 -32.69 -16.81
C SER A 5 5.85 -31.86 -15.80
N ALA A 6 6.72 -32.50 -15.01
CA ALA A 6 7.59 -31.82 -14.05
C ALA A 6 8.60 -30.90 -14.74
N ALA A 7 9.22 -31.34 -15.83
CA ALA A 7 10.15 -30.52 -16.61
C ALA A 7 9.47 -29.26 -17.19
N LYS A 8 8.22 -29.39 -17.65
CA LYS A 8 7.42 -28.24 -18.12
C LYS A 8 7.11 -27.26 -16.98
N ALA A 9 6.67 -27.76 -15.82
CA ALA A 9 6.39 -26.92 -14.65
C ALA A 9 7.63 -26.16 -14.18
N HIS A 10 8.81 -26.79 -14.24
CA HIS A 10 10.08 -26.14 -13.92
C HIS A 10 10.39 -24.96 -14.86
N ARG A 11 10.24 -25.12 -16.18
CA ARG A 11 10.45 -24.00 -17.12
C ARG A 11 9.50 -22.82 -16.84
N GLN A 12 8.21 -23.12 -16.63
CA GLN A 12 7.21 -22.11 -16.30
C GLN A 12 7.49 -21.40 -14.97
N SER A 13 8.02 -22.11 -13.98
CA SER A 13 8.33 -21.53 -12.66
C SER A 13 9.49 -20.53 -12.75
N LEU A 14 10.51 -20.81 -13.57
CA LEU A 14 11.62 -19.89 -13.82
C LEU A 14 11.15 -18.58 -14.48
N GLU A 15 10.33 -18.68 -15.51
CA GLU A 15 9.76 -17.50 -16.19
C GLU A 15 8.89 -16.65 -15.25
N ARG A 16 8.03 -17.30 -14.45
CA ARG A 16 7.20 -16.63 -13.44
C ARG A 16 8.08 -15.99 -12.36
N ARG A 17 9.15 -16.66 -11.94
CA ARG A 17 10.10 -16.15 -10.93
C ARG A 17 10.77 -14.86 -11.40
N LEU A 18 11.24 -14.80 -12.65
CA LEU A 18 11.88 -13.60 -13.21
C LEU A 18 10.92 -12.41 -13.24
N ARG A 19 9.70 -12.60 -13.75
CA ARG A 19 8.66 -11.56 -13.76
C ARG A 19 8.30 -11.11 -12.35
N ASN A 20 8.05 -12.05 -11.44
CA ASN A 20 7.71 -11.74 -10.06
C ASN A 20 8.84 -11.03 -9.32
N ARG A 21 10.10 -11.35 -9.61
CA ARG A 21 11.26 -10.68 -9.01
C ARG A 21 11.27 -9.19 -9.39
N SER A 22 11.12 -8.87 -10.68
CA SER A 22 11.11 -7.48 -11.17
C SER A 22 9.95 -6.66 -10.58
N ALA A 23 8.75 -7.22 -10.54
CA ALA A 23 7.58 -6.56 -9.95
C ALA A 23 7.75 -6.36 -8.43
N LYS A 24 8.27 -7.36 -7.71
CA LYS A 24 8.56 -7.25 -6.28
C LYS A 24 9.62 -6.20 -5.99
N SER A 25 10.71 -6.12 -6.77
CA SER A 25 11.71 -5.08 -6.58
C SER A 25 11.14 -3.69 -6.83
N ALA A 26 10.37 -3.51 -7.91
CA ALA A 26 9.74 -2.23 -8.22
C ALA A 26 8.81 -1.74 -7.09
N THR A 27 7.94 -2.62 -6.58
CA THR A 27 7.05 -2.27 -5.44
C THR A 27 7.83 -1.92 -4.17
N LYS A 28 8.91 -2.66 -3.85
CA LYS A 28 9.76 -2.35 -2.70
C LYS A 28 10.45 -1.00 -2.85
N THR A 29 10.93 -0.67 -4.05
CA THR A 29 11.54 0.62 -4.35
C THR A 29 10.52 1.76 -4.18
N ALA A 30 9.30 1.60 -4.69
CA ALA A 30 8.24 2.60 -4.53
C ALA A 30 7.88 2.84 -3.06
N ILE A 31 7.77 1.75 -2.26
CA ILE A 31 7.58 1.87 -0.81
C ILE A 31 8.74 2.62 -0.16
N LYS A 32 9.99 2.31 -0.54
CA LYS A 32 11.16 2.98 0.04
C LYS A 32 11.12 4.49 -0.25
N LYS A 33 10.92 4.87 -1.52
CA LYS A 33 10.77 6.28 -1.93
C LYS A 33 9.68 7.01 -1.13
N ALA A 34 8.53 6.39 -0.95
CA ALA A 34 7.45 7.00 -0.15
C ALA A 34 7.83 7.19 1.32
N ASN A 35 8.55 6.24 1.94
CA ASN A 35 9.03 6.42 3.30
C ASN A 35 10.10 7.51 3.38
N ASP A 36 11.03 7.57 2.42
CA ASP A 36 12.09 8.57 2.38
C ASP A 36 11.48 9.98 2.21
N ALA A 37 10.46 10.14 1.37
CA ALA A 37 9.73 11.40 1.21
C ALA A 37 9.01 11.83 2.50
N ILE A 38 8.34 10.90 3.19
CA ILE A 38 7.70 11.18 4.51
C ILE A 38 8.75 11.63 5.54
N LEU A 39 9.94 11.01 5.54
CA LEU A 39 11.03 11.37 6.46
C LEU A 39 11.64 12.74 6.13
N SER A 40 11.66 13.13 4.86
CA SER A 40 12.19 14.44 4.43
C SER A 40 11.32 15.63 4.87
N GLY A 41 10.05 15.39 5.24
CA GLY A 41 9.15 16.42 5.74
C GLY A 41 8.43 17.24 4.67
N ASP A 42 8.65 16.98 3.38
CA ASP A 42 7.90 17.58 2.28
C ASP A 42 6.55 16.84 2.10
N LEU A 43 5.45 17.51 2.45
CA LEU A 43 4.12 16.93 2.44
C LEU A 43 3.57 16.70 1.04
N ASP A 44 3.87 17.57 0.09
CA ASP A 44 3.31 17.46 -1.25
C ASP A 44 4.05 16.38 -2.03
N ALA A 45 5.38 16.35 -1.94
CA ALA A 45 6.17 15.25 -2.49
C ALA A 45 5.84 13.91 -1.80
N ALA A 46 5.56 13.90 -0.49
CA ALA A 46 5.15 12.69 0.21
C ALA A 46 3.78 12.17 -0.24
N ARG A 47 2.80 13.05 -0.49
CA ARG A 47 1.48 12.66 -1.00
C ARG A 47 1.59 11.99 -2.37
N ASP A 48 2.36 12.58 -3.28
CA ASP A 48 2.57 12.04 -4.62
C ASP A 48 3.30 10.71 -4.59
N ALA A 49 4.39 10.62 -3.82
CA ALA A 49 5.16 9.38 -3.68
C ALA A 49 4.33 8.25 -3.04
N VAL A 50 3.48 8.57 -2.06
CA VAL A 50 2.56 7.59 -1.46
C VAL A 50 1.50 7.14 -2.47
N HIS A 51 0.96 8.05 -3.28
CA HIS A 51 0.00 7.71 -4.33
C HIS A 51 0.62 6.75 -5.36
N GLU A 52 1.82 7.06 -5.87
CA GLU A 52 2.55 6.17 -6.77
C GLU A 52 2.81 4.78 -6.15
N ALA A 53 3.20 4.75 -4.87
CA ALA A 53 3.42 3.50 -4.15
C ALA A 53 2.12 2.67 -4.05
N VAL A 54 0.98 3.30 -3.75
CA VAL A 54 -0.34 2.64 -3.71
C VAL A 54 -0.71 2.05 -5.07
N VAL A 55 -0.55 2.81 -6.16
CA VAL A 55 -0.82 2.33 -7.52
C VAL A 55 0.06 1.12 -7.86
N SER A 56 1.36 1.17 -7.50
CA SER A 56 2.28 0.06 -7.74
C SER A 56 1.89 -1.22 -6.97
N LEU A 57 1.43 -1.07 -5.73
CA LEU A 57 0.99 -2.16 -4.85
C LEU A 57 -0.26 -2.85 -5.38
N ASP A 58 -1.22 -2.07 -5.86
CA ASP A 58 -2.47 -2.61 -6.37
C ASP A 58 -2.30 -3.29 -7.74
N LYS A 59 -1.44 -2.74 -8.61
CA LYS A 59 -1.03 -3.42 -9.85
C LYS A 59 -0.34 -4.76 -9.55
N ALA A 60 0.52 -4.81 -8.53
CA ALA A 60 1.20 -6.05 -8.14
C ALA A 60 0.24 -7.08 -7.50
N ALA A 61 -0.79 -6.62 -6.80
CA ALA A 61 -1.84 -7.47 -6.25
C ALA A 61 -2.74 -8.06 -7.34
N GLN A 62 -3.18 -7.23 -8.29
CA GLN A 62 -3.98 -7.68 -9.44
C GLN A 62 -3.23 -8.73 -10.29
N LYS A 63 -1.91 -8.56 -10.47
CA LYS A 63 -1.07 -9.54 -11.19
C LYS A 63 -0.77 -10.82 -10.38
N GLY A 64 -1.27 -10.94 -9.15
CA GLY A 64 -1.03 -12.10 -8.28
C GLY A 64 0.41 -12.20 -7.76
N VAL A 65 1.23 -11.15 -7.91
CA VAL A 65 2.63 -11.13 -7.44
C VAL A 65 2.67 -10.98 -5.91
N LEU A 66 1.73 -10.19 -5.37
CA LEU A 66 1.51 -9.99 -3.94
C LEU A 66 0.08 -10.40 -3.60
N HIS A 67 -0.10 -11.01 -2.43
CA HIS A 67 -1.44 -11.28 -1.92
C HIS A 67 -2.18 -9.97 -1.60
N HIS A 68 -3.50 -9.92 -1.81
CA HIS A 68 -4.30 -8.72 -1.59
C HIS A 68 -4.17 -8.16 -0.16
N ARG A 69 -4.12 -9.04 0.85
CA ARG A 69 -3.85 -8.67 2.26
C ARG A 69 -2.47 -8.06 2.47
N ASN A 70 -1.48 -8.48 1.69
CA ASN A 70 -0.14 -7.90 1.75
C ASN A 70 -0.14 -6.47 1.20
N SER A 71 -0.76 -6.26 0.03
CA SER A 71 -0.98 -4.91 -0.50
C SER A 71 -1.73 -4.04 0.52
N ALA A 72 -2.87 -4.50 1.03
CA ALA A 72 -3.67 -3.76 2.01
C ALA A 72 -2.88 -3.36 3.27
N ARG A 73 -2.05 -4.27 3.81
CA ARG A 73 -1.16 -3.97 4.93
C ARG A 73 -0.15 -2.87 4.61
N HIS A 74 0.47 -2.91 3.43
CA HIS A 74 1.43 -1.89 3.02
C HIS A 74 0.76 -0.53 2.81
N LYS A 75 -0.41 -0.51 2.16
CA LYS A 75 -1.21 0.72 1.96
C LYS A 75 -1.59 1.37 3.29
N SER A 76 -2.15 0.57 4.21
CA SER A 76 -2.54 1.05 5.55
C SER A 76 -1.34 1.64 6.31
N ARG A 77 -0.18 0.96 6.30
CA ARG A 77 1.03 1.45 6.98
C ARG A 77 1.54 2.76 6.40
N LEU A 78 1.53 2.93 5.07
CA LEU A 78 1.95 4.19 4.44
C LEU A 78 1.00 5.33 4.77
N GLN A 79 -0.31 5.07 4.73
CA GLN A 79 -1.33 6.08 5.06
C GLN A 79 -1.25 6.52 6.53
N VAL A 80 -1.07 5.59 7.46
CA VAL A 80 -0.90 5.92 8.88
C VAL A 80 0.31 6.83 9.10
N LYS A 81 1.44 6.55 8.43
CA LYS A 81 2.64 7.39 8.53
C LYS A 81 2.44 8.77 7.94
N LEU A 82 1.83 8.86 6.76
CA LEU A 82 1.53 10.15 6.12
C LEU A 82 0.59 10.99 7.00
N ASN A 83 -0.47 10.37 7.53
CA ASN A 83 -1.42 11.05 8.41
C ASN A 83 -0.76 11.51 9.72
N ALA A 84 0.13 10.70 10.29
CA ALA A 84 0.89 11.10 11.47
C ALA A 84 1.79 12.32 11.17
N ALA A 85 2.48 12.33 10.02
CA ALA A 85 3.31 13.46 9.60
C ALA A 85 2.46 14.75 9.38
N VAL A 86 1.28 14.61 8.78
CA VAL A 86 0.32 15.73 8.62
C VAL A 86 -0.20 16.20 9.98
N ALA A 87 -0.56 15.29 10.89
CA ALA A 87 -1.10 15.64 12.20
C ALA A 87 -0.09 16.40 13.07
N VAL A 88 1.19 16.01 13.06
CA VAL A 88 2.27 16.72 13.77
C VAL A 88 2.36 18.19 13.31
N ARG A 89 2.17 18.45 12.01
CA ARG A 89 2.14 19.82 11.46
C ARG A 89 0.91 20.61 11.93
N GLN A 90 -0.26 19.98 11.97
CA GLN A 90 -1.52 20.62 12.39
C GLN A 90 -1.47 21.06 13.87
N VAL A 91 -0.87 20.24 14.74
CA VAL A 91 -0.67 20.58 16.16
C VAL A 91 0.24 21.82 16.37
N SER A 92 1.04 22.17 15.36
CA SER A 92 1.90 23.36 15.40
C SER A 92 1.21 24.64 14.91
N GLY A 93 -0.01 24.54 14.36
CA GLY A 93 -0.73 25.64 13.70
C GLY A 93 -2.05 26.05 14.34
N GLU A 94 -2.49 25.41 15.43
CA GLU A 94 -3.80 25.68 16.04
C GLU A 94 -3.71 26.68 17.20
N THR A 95 -3.53 27.95 16.83
CA THR A 95 -4.24 29.07 17.47
C THR A 95 -4.80 29.95 16.36
N THR A 96 -6.00 29.64 15.89
CA THR A 96 -7.13 30.59 15.74
C THR A 96 -8.32 29.86 15.11
N GLU A 97 -9.31 29.67 15.96
CA GLU A 97 -10.75 29.83 15.73
C GLU A 97 -11.52 28.86 14.80
N ALA A 98 -12.58 28.35 15.41
CA ALA A 98 -13.55 27.42 14.89
C ALA A 98 -14.63 28.12 14.05
N GLU A 99 -15.10 27.45 13.00
CA GLU A 99 -16.49 27.57 12.57
C GLU A 99 -16.98 26.25 11.92
N ALA A 100 -18.28 26.01 12.11
CA ALA A 100 -18.98 24.74 12.14
C ALA A 100 -19.28 24.09 10.76
N GLU A 101 -19.39 22.75 10.72
CA GLU A 101 -20.66 22.03 10.41
C GLU A 101 -20.44 20.50 10.42
N ALA A 102 -21.19 19.79 11.26
CA ALA A 102 -21.34 18.33 11.25
C ALA A 102 -22.82 18.00 11.50
N PRO A 103 -23.35 16.77 11.27
CA PRO A 103 -22.92 15.67 10.39
C PRO A 103 -24.09 15.10 9.54
N LYS A 104 -23.83 14.44 8.39
CA LYS A 104 -24.81 13.54 7.74
C LYS A 104 -24.30 12.10 7.62
N LYS A 105 -25.06 11.23 8.29
CA LYS A 105 -24.91 9.78 8.48
C LYS A 105 -24.71 9.02 7.16
N ARG A 106 -23.80 8.04 7.17
CA ARG A 106 -24.05 6.72 6.58
C ARG A 106 -23.51 5.63 7.50
N ALA A 107 -24.40 5.12 8.33
CA ALA A 107 -24.26 3.81 8.94
C ALA A 107 -24.60 2.75 7.90
N SER A 108 -23.74 1.75 7.72
CA SER A 108 -24.18 0.41 7.30
C SER A 108 -23.16 -0.67 7.69
N ALA A 109 -23.45 -1.27 8.85
CA ALA A 109 -23.33 -2.69 9.21
C ALA A 109 -22.05 -3.48 8.85
N SER A 110 -21.21 -3.69 9.86
CA SER A 110 -20.33 -4.86 9.96
C SER A 110 -21.14 -6.06 10.47
N LYS A 111 -21.44 -7.03 9.60
CA LYS A 111 -21.85 -8.36 10.03
C LYS A 111 -20.61 -9.24 10.09
N ARG A 112 -19.96 -9.27 11.25
CA ARG A 112 -19.00 -10.33 11.61
C ARG A 112 -19.80 -11.63 11.71
N THR A 113 -19.70 -12.50 10.71
CA THR A 113 -20.07 -13.91 10.89
C THR A 113 -18.83 -14.65 11.37
N SER A 114 -18.79 -14.91 12.68
CA SER A 114 -17.99 -16.02 13.22
C SER A 114 -18.59 -17.32 12.67
N LYS A 115 -17.76 -18.19 12.11
CA LYS A 115 -18.12 -19.60 11.93
C LYS A 115 -16.98 -20.45 12.44
N LYS A 116 -17.37 -21.40 13.29
CA LYS A 116 -16.58 -22.47 13.92
C LYS A 116 -15.57 -23.09 12.97
#